data_AF-A0A7Y3KJD7-F1
#
_entry.id   AF-A0A7Y3KJD7-F1
#
_cell.length_a   1.000
_cell.length_b   1.000
_cell.length_c   1.000
_cell.angle_alpha   90.00
_cell.angle_beta   90.00
_cell.angle_gamma   90.00
#
_symmetry.space_group_name_H-M   'P 1'
#
loop_
_entity.id
_entity.type
_entity.pdbx_description
1 polymer ?
#
loop_
_entity_poly.entity_id
_entity_poly.type
_entity_poly.pdbx_seq_one_letter_code
_entity_poly.pdbx_strand_id
1 'polypeptide(L)'
;MLKAEDIHGTDFTPELKFTAARSGGKGGQHVNKVSTKVELHFDYLQSVLLNDEQKRFISAKLRRYINKEGILKITSDVERSQLQNKNNAIKKFLTLLESAFRKPKKRIKVKPGAAYHKKRLERKKIQSRKKERRRAIHGE
;
A
#
# COMPACT_ATOMS: atom_id res chain seq x y z
N MET A 1 7.33 18.79 8.55
CA MET A 1 6.00 18.13 8.59
C MET A 1 5.55 18.02 7.14
N LEU A 2 5.71 16.87 6.48
CA LEU A 2 5.35 16.73 5.06
C LEU A 2 3.86 16.41 4.96
N LYS A 3 3.10 17.27 4.29
CA LYS A 3 1.67 17.07 4.07
C LYS A 3 1.47 16.46 2.68
N ALA A 4 0.41 15.67 2.50
CA ALA A 4 0.07 15.13 1.18
C ALA A 4 -0.14 16.23 0.11
N GLU A 5 -0.40 17.46 0.56
CA GLU A 5 -0.49 18.66 -0.26
C GLU A 5 0.81 18.97 -1.05
N ASP A 6 1.98 18.53 -0.57
CA ASP A 6 3.27 18.84 -1.21
C ASP A 6 3.47 18.13 -2.57
N ILE A 7 2.69 17.08 -2.85
CA ILE A 7 2.81 16.27 -4.09
C ILE A 7 2.01 16.89 -5.24
N HIS A 8 0.92 17.61 -4.95
CA HIS A 8 0.02 18.12 -5.99
C HIS A 8 0.61 19.31 -6.76
N GLY A 9 1.63 19.98 -6.21
CA GLY A 9 2.35 21.07 -6.88
C GLY A 9 3.61 20.64 -7.63
N THR A 10 4.06 19.39 -7.47
CA THR A 10 5.31 18.91 -8.09
C THR A 10 5.01 18.15 -9.37
N ASP A 11 5.50 18.67 -10.49
CA ASP A 11 5.44 17.96 -11.76
C ASP A 11 6.64 17.01 -11.89
N PHE A 12 6.37 15.70 -11.77
CA PHE A 12 7.37 14.66 -11.92
C PHE A 12 7.63 14.27 -13.37
N THR A 13 6.80 14.74 -14.33
CA THR A 13 6.93 14.37 -15.74
C THR A 13 8.33 14.51 -16.37
N PRO A 14 9.17 15.52 -16.05
CA PRO A 14 10.51 15.62 -16.64
C PRO A 14 11.50 14.54 -16.20
N GLU A 15 11.30 13.93 -15.02
CA GLU A 15 12.18 12.87 -14.49
C GLU A 15 11.67 11.46 -14.84
N LEU A 16 10.46 11.35 -15.41
CA LEU A 16 9.86 10.07 -15.78
C LEU A 16 10.38 9.58 -17.14
N LYS A 17 11.01 8.41 -17.13
CA LYS A 17 11.39 7.70 -18.36
C LYS A 17 10.32 6.68 -18.71
N PHE A 18 9.92 6.63 -19.98
CA PHE A 18 8.91 5.68 -20.47
C PHE A 18 9.53 4.76 -21.52
N THR A 19 9.29 3.47 -21.38
CA THR A 19 9.67 2.45 -22.36
C THR A 19 8.43 1.71 -22.82
N ALA A 20 8.22 1.63 -24.13
CA ALA A 20 7.13 0.84 -24.69
C ALA A 20 7.61 -0.59 -24.94
N ALA A 21 6.76 -1.55 -24.59
CA ALA A 21 6.99 -2.98 -24.77
C ALA A 21 5.75 -3.65 -25.34
N ARG A 22 5.89 -4.90 -25.77
CA ARG A 22 4.76 -5.74 -26.16
C ARG A 22 4.03 -6.26 -24.91
N SER A 23 2.71 -6.35 -24.98
CA SER A 23 1.89 -6.90 -23.89
C SER A 23 1.97 -8.43 -23.89
N GLY A 24 2.06 -9.05 -22.70
CA GLY A 24 2.31 -10.49 -22.54
C GLY A 24 1.06 -11.39 -22.57
N GLY A 25 -0.06 -10.92 -23.09
CA GLY A 25 -1.35 -11.62 -23.05
C GLY A 25 -1.52 -12.70 -24.13
N LYS A 26 -2.49 -13.60 -23.95
CA LYS A 26 -2.84 -14.64 -24.93
C LYS A 26 -3.44 -14.01 -26.21
N GLY A 27 -2.61 -13.91 -27.25
CA GLY A 27 -2.92 -14.19 -28.66
C GLY A 27 -3.87 -13.25 -29.43
N GLY A 28 -3.30 -12.47 -30.36
CA GLY A 28 -3.95 -11.78 -31.48
C GLY A 28 -2.92 -10.98 -32.30
N GLN A 29 -3.15 -10.72 -33.60
CA GLN A 29 -2.18 -9.98 -34.44
C GLN A 29 -1.74 -8.65 -33.80
N HIS A 30 -2.67 -7.97 -33.13
CA HIS A 30 -2.41 -6.70 -32.47
C HIS A 30 -1.43 -6.82 -31.29
N VAL A 31 -1.57 -7.84 -30.44
CA VAL A 31 -0.71 -8.05 -29.25
C VAL A 31 0.73 -8.37 -29.66
N ASN A 32 0.90 -9.13 -30.75
CA ASN A 32 2.21 -9.52 -31.25
C ASN A 32 2.89 -8.41 -32.07
N LYS A 33 2.10 -7.50 -32.67
CA LYS A 33 2.63 -6.46 -33.57
C LYS A 33 2.84 -5.11 -32.89
N VAL A 34 1.98 -4.72 -31.95
CA VAL A 34 1.94 -3.36 -31.40
C VAL A 34 2.47 -3.31 -29.97
N SER A 35 3.46 -2.44 -29.73
CA SER A 35 4.04 -2.19 -28.40
C SER A 35 3.12 -1.30 -27.56
N THR A 36 2.00 -1.84 -27.10
CA THR A 36 0.99 -1.09 -26.34
C THR A 36 1.29 -0.99 -24.85
N LYS A 37 2.08 -1.92 -24.29
CA LYS A 37 2.49 -1.90 -22.89
C LYS A 37 3.45 -0.75 -22.66
N VAL A 38 3.25 0.00 -21.57
CA VAL A 38 4.13 1.09 -21.15
C VAL A 38 4.74 0.75 -19.80
N GLU A 39 6.06 0.87 -19.73
CA GLU A 39 6.85 0.78 -18.50
C GLU A 39 7.34 2.19 -18.15
N LEU A 40 7.03 2.65 -16.95
CA LEU A 40 7.48 3.89 -16.34
C LEU A 40 8.64 3.57 -15.42
N HIS A 41 9.74 4.27 -15.62
CA HIS A 41 10.97 4.19 -14.86
C HIS A 41 11.21 5.55 -14.20
N PHE A 42 11.38 5.52 -12.88
CA PHE A 42 11.66 6.72 -12.10
C PHE A 42 12.86 6.45 -11.17
N ASP A 43 13.91 7.26 -11.32
CA ASP A 43 15.07 7.21 -10.45
C ASP A 43 14.83 8.11 -9.24
N TYR A 44 14.39 7.51 -8.13
CA TYR A 44 14.10 8.27 -6.91
C TYR A 44 15.36 8.68 -6.14
N LEU A 45 16.53 8.06 -6.41
CA LEU A 45 17.78 8.39 -5.75
C LEU A 45 18.36 9.68 -6.32
N GLN A 46 18.34 9.82 -7.65
CA GLN A 46 18.84 11.00 -8.36
C GLN A 46 17.83 12.14 -8.48
N SER A 47 16.56 11.88 -8.18
CA SER A 47 15.50 12.91 -8.21
C SER A 47 15.85 14.11 -7.33
N VAL A 48 15.72 15.31 -7.89
CA VAL A 48 15.90 16.60 -7.21
C VAL A 48 14.59 17.05 -6.55
N LEU A 49 13.46 16.55 -7.04
CA LEU A 49 12.13 16.86 -6.56
C LEU A 49 11.80 16.19 -5.21
N LEU A 50 12.64 15.24 -4.75
CA LEU A 50 12.41 14.47 -3.55
C LEU A 50 13.37 14.83 -2.42
N ASN A 51 12.81 15.06 -1.23
CA ASN A 51 13.58 15.24 0.00
C ASN A 51 14.10 13.89 0.53
N ASP A 52 15.15 13.92 1.36
CA ASP A 52 15.76 12.70 1.91
C ASP A 52 14.78 11.83 2.72
N GLU A 53 13.85 12.46 3.47
CA GLU A 53 12.78 11.72 4.16
C GLU A 53 11.85 11.01 3.16
N GLN A 54 11.49 11.65 2.05
CA GLN A 54 10.64 11.07 1.01
C GLN A 54 11.35 9.90 0.32
N LYS A 55 12.64 10.05 0.01
CA LYS A 55 13.47 8.96 -0.53
C LYS A 55 13.49 7.76 0.41
N ARG A 56 13.62 7.99 1.72
CA ARG A 56 13.52 6.94 2.75
C ARG A 56 12.14 6.27 2.76
N PHE A 57 11.04 7.03 2.70
CA PHE A 57 9.69 6.46 2.65
C PHE A 57 9.46 5.61 1.40
N ILE A 58 9.94 6.06 0.23
CA ILE A 58 9.88 5.30 -1.02
C ILE A 58 10.63 3.97 -0.87
N SER A 59 11.88 4.00 -0.41
CA SER A 59 12.68 2.79 -0.22
C SER A 59 12.04 1.78 0.75
N ALA A 60 11.39 2.27 1.81
CA ALA A 60 10.78 1.43 2.83
C ALA A 60 9.42 0.85 2.41
N LYS A 61 8.54 1.66 1.81
CA LYS A 61 7.16 1.26 1.48
C LYS A 61 6.99 0.73 0.06
N LEU A 62 7.76 1.22 -0.89
CA LEU A 62 7.67 0.85 -2.30
C LEU A 62 8.75 -0.15 -2.73
N ARG A 63 9.44 -0.80 -1.78
CA ARG A 63 10.51 -1.79 -2.03
C ARG A 63 10.16 -2.83 -3.10
N ARG A 64 8.89 -3.27 -3.18
CA ARG A 64 8.41 -4.24 -4.17
C ARG A 64 8.51 -3.73 -5.62
N TYR A 65 8.46 -2.42 -5.82
CA TYR A 65 8.48 -1.76 -7.12
C TYR A 65 9.87 -1.24 -7.50
N ILE A 66 10.87 -1.43 -6.63
CA ILE A 66 12.21 -0.86 -6.78
C ILE A 66 13.20 -1.95 -7.17
N ASN A 67 13.99 -1.68 -8.21
CA ASN A 67 15.12 -2.53 -8.62
C ASN A 67 16.35 -2.28 -7.73
N LYS A 68 17.36 -3.16 -7.83
CA LYS A 68 18.61 -3.04 -7.06
C LYS A 68 19.35 -1.71 -7.27
N GLU A 69 19.17 -1.10 -8.43
CA GLU A 69 19.76 0.19 -8.82
C GLU A 69 18.99 1.41 -8.27
N GLY A 70 17.89 1.21 -7.54
CA GLY A 70 17.07 2.31 -7.04
C GLY A 70 16.08 2.87 -8.06
N ILE A 71 15.82 2.14 -9.14
CA ILE A 71 14.82 2.54 -10.14
C ILE A 71 13.45 1.98 -9.73
N LEU A 72 12.48 2.87 -9.53
CA LEU A 72 11.07 2.52 -9.36
C LEU A 72 10.47 2.20 -10.73
N LYS A 73 9.96 0.97 -10.88
CA LYS A 73 9.37 0.47 -12.12
C LYS A 73 7.87 0.24 -11.96
N ILE A 74 7.08 0.84 -12.85
CA ILE A 74 5.62 0.67 -12.90
C ILE A 74 5.21 0.33 -14.33
N THR A 75 4.36 -0.68 -14.51
CA THR A 75 3.91 -1.09 -15.83
C THR A 75 2.38 -0.96 -15.99
N SER A 76 1.94 -0.62 -17.19
CA SER A 76 0.53 -0.65 -17.58
C SER A 76 0.35 -1.20 -18.99
N ASP A 77 -0.51 -2.20 -19.09
CA ASP A 77 -0.87 -2.95 -20.31
C ASP A 77 -2.38 -3.24 -20.39
N VAL A 78 -3.18 -2.44 -19.69
CA VAL A 78 -4.64 -2.63 -19.57
C VAL A 78 -5.36 -2.26 -20.87
N GLU A 79 -4.93 -1.16 -21.49
CA GLU A 79 -5.61 -0.58 -22.64
C GLU A 79 -4.99 -1.01 -23.96
N ARG A 80 -5.75 -0.87 -25.05
CA ARG A 80 -5.26 -1.16 -26.41
C ARG A 80 -4.38 -0.04 -26.96
N SER A 81 -4.46 1.18 -26.42
CA SER A 81 -3.66 2.32 -26.85
C SER A 81 -2.45 2.55 -25.93
N GLN A 82 -1.28 2.80 -26.54
CA GLN A 82 -0.07 3.20 -25.83
C GLN A 82 -0.27 4.49 -25.02
N LEU A 83 -1.00 5.48 -25.57
CA LEU A 83 -1.23 6.76 -24.89
C LEU A 83 -2.06 6.57 -23.63
N GLN A 84 -3.11 5.75 -23.70
CA GLN A 84 -3.93 5.44 -22.54
C GLN A 84 -3.14 4.66 -21.48
N ASN A 85 -2.29 3.71 -21.90
CA ASN A 85 -1.40 3.00 -20.99
C ASN A 85 -0.35 3.91 -20.34
N LYS A 86 0.18 4.91 -21.06
CA LYS A 86 1.06 5.94 -20.50
C LYS A 86 0.35 6.73 -19.39
N ASN A 87 -0.86 7.22 -19.66
CA ASN A 87 -1.65 7.95 -18.68
C ASN A 87 -2.00 7.08 -17.46
N ASN A 88 -2.30 5.80 -17.67
CA ASN A 88 -2.54 4.85 -16.58
C ASN A 88 -1.29 4.58 -15.75
N ALA A 89 -0.11 4.48 -16.37
CA ALA A 89 1.15 4.34 -15.66
C ALA A 89 1.45 5.57 -14.76
N ILE A 90 1.21 6.78 -15.28
CA ILE A 90 1.36 8.02 -14.51
C ILE A 90 0.37 8.07 -13.33
N LYS A 91 -0.91 7.74 -13.56
CA LYS A 91 -1.92 7.67 -12.48
C LYS A 91 -1.53 6.66 -11.39
N LYS A 92 -1.04 5.49 -11.78
CA LYS A 92 -0.54 4.47 -10.83
C LYS A 92 0.68 4.96 -10.06
N PHE A 93 1.59 5.68 -10.72
CA PHE A 93 2.75 6.29 -10.08
C PHE A 93 2.35 7.31 -9.00
N LEU A 94 1.46 8.25 -9.33
CA LEU A 94 1.00 9.27 -8.39
C LEU A 94 0.27 8.65 -7.19
N THR A 95 -0.62 7.68 -7.42
CA THR A 95 -1.33 6.99 -6.33
C THR A 95 -0.39 6.18 -5.43
N LEU A 96 0.64 5.54 -6.00
CA LEU A 96 1.68 4.86 -5.23
C LEU A 96 2.49 5.84 -4.37
N LEU A 97 2.92 6.97 -4.94
CA LEU A 97 3.61 8.01 -4.18
C LEU A 97 2.76 8.56 -3.04
N GLU A 98 1.48 8.86 -3.30
CA GLU A 98 0.56 9.34 -2.27
C GLU A 98 0.43 8.33 -1.13
N SER A 99 0.30 7.03 -1.45
CA SER A 99 0.24 5.96 -0.44
C SER A 99 1.54 5.82 0.35
N ALA A 100 2.68 6.06 -0.30
CA ALA A 100 4.00 6.02 0.33
C ALA A 100 4.17 7.18 1.32
N PHE A 101 3.71 8.37 0.98
CA PHE A 101 3.84 9.55 1.86
C PHE A 101 2.73 9.65 2.90
N ARG A 102 1.61 8.95 2.72
CA ARG A 102 0.54 8.90 3.72
C ARG A 102 1.05 8.30 5.04
N LYS A 103 1.11 9.12 6.10
CA LYS A 103 1.49 8.67 7.44
C LYS A 103 0.35 7.85 8.05
N PRO A 104 0.58 6.61 8.52
CA PRO A 104 -0.45 5.85 9.20
C PRO A 104 -0.87 6.59 10.47
N LYS A 105 -2.18 6.68 10.72
CA LYS A 105 -2.71 7.27 11.96
C LYS A 105 -2.16 6.47 13.14
N LYS A 106 -1.58 7.16 14.12
CA LYS A 106 -1.07 6.52 15.34
C LYS A 106 -2.23 5.79 16.02
N ARG A 107 -2.08 4.48 16.23
CA ARG A 107 -3.03 3.71 17.04
C ARG A 107 -2.88 4.15 18.50
N ILE A 108 -3.94 4.73 19.05
CA ILE A 108 -4.04 5.02 20.47
C ILE A 108 -4.60 3.76 21.13
N LYS A 109 -3.85 3.18 22.08
CA LYS A 109 -4.35 2.05 22.87
C LYS A 109 -5.53 2.55 23.70
N VAL A 110 -6.72 2.03 23.44
CA VAL A 110 -7.90 2.30 24.26
C VAL A 110 -7.88 1.40 25.49
N LYS A 111 -8.24 1.95 26.65
CA LYS A 111 -8.45 1.14 27.86
C LYS A 111 -9.71 0.27 27.68
N PRO A 112 -9.80 -0.93 28.26
CA PRO A 112 -11.03 -1.72 28.25
C PRO A 112 -12.21 -0.92 28.82
N GLY A 113 -13.36 -0.96 28.14
CA GLY A 113 -14.55 -0.22 28.57
C GLY A 113 -15.27 -0.85 29.77
N ALA A 114 -16.14 -0.09 30.44
CA ALA A 114 -16.91 -0.56 31.59
C ALA A 114 -17.72 -1.86 31.31
N ALA A 115 -18.26 -2.00 30.09
CA ALA A 115 -18.96 -3.21 29.66
C ALA A 115 -18.07 -4.46 29.67
N TYR A 116 -16.78 -4.32 29.34
CA TYR A 116 -15.81 -5.41 29.43
C TYR A 116 -15.60 -5.83 30.88
N HIS A 117 -15.45 -4.86 31.79
CA HIS A 117 -15.30 -5.14 33.23
C HIS A 117 -16.55 -5.82 33.81
N LYS A 118 -17.76 -5.35 33.48
CA LYS A 118 -19.02 -5.98 33.90
C LYS A 118 -19.13 -7.42 33.41
N LYS A 119 -18.87 -7.66 32.12
CA LYS A 119 -18.85 -9.03 31.54
C LYS A 119 -17.81 -9.92 32.22
N ARG A 120 -16.62 -9.40 32.56
CA ARG A 120 -15.59 -10.15 33.30
C ARG A 120 -16.09 -10.57 34.67
N LEU A 121 -16.71 -9.66 35.43
CA LEU A 121 -17.26 -9.97 36.76
C LEU A 121 -18.38 -11.00 36.68
N GLU A 122 -19.31 -10.86 35.74
CA GLU A 122 -20.40 -11.83 35.56
C GLU A 122 -19.88 -13.21 35.18
N ARG A 123 -18.91 -13.30 34.26
CA ARG A 123 -18.23 -14.57 33.97
C ARG A 123 -17.57 -15.17 35.20
N LYS A 124 -16.90 -14.36 36.03
CA LYS A 124 -16.29 -14.82 37.29
C LYS A 124 -17.34 -15.41 38.24
N LYS A 125 -18.50 -14.76 38.40
CA LYS A 125 -19.61 -15.24 39.24
C LYS A 125 -20.19 -16.56 38.73
N ILE A 126 -20.45 -16.66 37.42
CA ILE A 126 -20.98 -17.89 36.79
C ILE A 126 -20.03 -19.06 37.03
N GLN A 127 -18.73 -18.87 36.84
CA GLN A 127 -17.72 -19.91 37.06
C GLN A 127 -17.63 -20.33 38.53
N SER A 128 -17.73 -19.39 39.47
CA SER A 128 -17.76 -19.70 40.90
C SER A 128 -18.96 -20.59 41.25
N ARG A 129 -20.17 -20.20 40.83
CA ARG A 129 -21.41 -20.98 41.05
C ARG A 129 -21.32 -22.37 40.42
N LYS A 130 -20.73 -22.48 39.23
CA LYS A 130 -20.53 -23.77 38.55
C LYS A 130 -19.59 -24.69 39.35
N LYS A 131 -18.52 -24.15 39.93
CA LYS A 131 -17.57 -24.92 40.76
C LYS A 131 -18.19 -25.37 42.07
N GLU A 132 -18.97 -24.50 42.72
CA GLU A 132 -19.69 -24.80 43.95
C GLU A 132 -20.69 -25.95 43.76
N ARG A 133 -21.55 -25.86 42.73
CA ARG A 133 -22.51 -26.93 42.39
C ARG A 133 -21.85 -28.28 42.12
N ARG A 134 -20.64 -28.31 41.55
CA ARG A 134 -19.90 -29.56 41.32
C ARG A 134 -19.43 -30.21 42.62
N ARG A 135 -19.03 -29.42 43.61
CA ARG A 135 -18.56 -29.94 44.90
C ARG A 135 -19.72 -30.51 45.72
N ALA A 136 -20.88 -29.88 45.65
CA ALA A 136 -22.07 -30.31 46.38
C ALA A 136 -22.57 -31.72 45.97
N ILE A 137 -22.25 -32.19 44.75
CA ILE A 137 -22.69 -33.51 44.24
C ILE A 137 -21.73 -34.65 44.66
N HIS A 138 -20.57 -34.34 45.24
CA HIS A 138 -19.59 -35.34 45.72
C HIS A 138 -19.48 -35.40 47.26
N GLY A 139 -20.44 -34.78 47.96
CA GLY A 139 -20.51 -34.75 49.42
C GLY A 139 -21.80 -35.39 49.95
N GLU A 140 -22.05 -36.64 49.57
CA GLU A 140 -22.89 -37.63 50.26
C GLU A 140 -22.24 -39.01 50.07
#